data_AF-A0A1Q7QN88-F1
#
_entry.id   AF-A0A1Q7QN88-F1
#
_cell.length_a   1.000
_cell.length_b   1.000
_cell.length_c   1.000
_cell.angle_alpha   90.00
_cell.angle_beta   90.00
_cell.angle_gamma   90.00
#
_symmetry.space_group_name_H-M   'P 1'
#
loop_
_entity.id
_entity.type
_entity.pdbx_description
1 polymer ?
#
loop_
_entity_poly.entity_id
_entity_poly.type
_entity_poly.pdbx_seq_one_letter_code
_entity_poly.pdbx_strand_id
1 'polypeptide(L)'
;MARVLHYRLYGLAEHRVDRLHEQFDLLANARAWRCGKPWIASSESRGLFEMEFFRHLKSEESRELSAAGFVKMAGDETDALIITIFLRDLSAEYRIRTSIRDEDHPLLKLRRLDFDAGRLPGGQSLEEVLAKRPVIKKVEGERILFYPPTFRLHSMSPPSPEWAYALCGIRAYAPTLLEAEQEALKILRGFGHLAT
;
A
#
# COMPACT_ATOMS: atom_id res chain seq x y z
N MET A 1 -12.01 -17.15 0.25
CA MET A 1 -11.33 -16.94 -1.04
C MET A 1 -10.30 -15.84 -0.83
N ALA A 2 -9.04 -16.02 -1.25
CA ALA A 2 -8.02 -15.00 -1.07
C ALA A 2 -8.26 -13.86 -2.08
N ARG A 3 -8.46 -12.64 -1.58
CA ARG A 3 -8.66 -11.43 -2.39
C ARG A 3 -7.35 -11.04 -3.05
N VAL A 4 -7.36 -10.60 -4.30
CA VAL A 4 -6.15 -10.21 -5.03
C VAL A 4 -6.23 -8.74 -5.42
N LEU A 5 -5.20 -7.99 -5.03
CA LEU A 5 -5.04 -6.59 -5.39
C LEU A 5 -4.12 -6.50 -6.60
N HIS A 6 -4.67 -6.13 -7.76
CA HIS A 6 -3.90 -5.92 -8.98
C HIS A 6 -3.49 -4.45 -9.08
N TYR A 7 -2.29 -4.20 -9.59
CA TYR A 7 -1.84 -2.84 -9.83
C TYR A 7 -1.11 -2.69 -11.16
N ARG A 8 -1.19 -1.48 -11.72
CA ARG A 8 -0.64 -1.12 -13.02
C ARG A 8 0.00 0.25 -12.97
N LEU A 9 1.09 0.40 -13.71
CA LEU A 9 1.88 1.63 -13.81
C LEU A 9 1.99 2.00 -15.29
N TYR A 10 1.71 3.26 -15.61
CA TYR A 10 1.65 3.76 -16.98
C TYR A 10 2.58 4.96 -17.17
N GLY A 11 3.33 4.98 -18.27
CA GLY A 11 4.18 6.12 -18.63
C GLY A 11 5.50 6.21 -17.86
N LEU A 12 5.94 5.13 -17.20
CA LEU A 12 7.28 5.06 -16.64
C LEU A 12 8.31 4.91 -17.76
N ALA A 13 9.34 5.75 -17.74
CA ALA A 13 10.45 5.70 -18.68
C ALA A 13 11.28 4.42 -18.50
N GLU A 14 11.74 3.82 -19.61
CA GLU A 14 12.45 2.54 -19.63
C GLU A 14 13.67 2.51 -18.70
N HIS A 15 14.48 3.58 -18.69
CA HIS A 15 15.67 3.68 -17.81
C HIS A 15 15.36 3.70 -16.30
N ARG A 16 14.08 3.77 -15.90
CA ARG A 16 13.65 3.75 -14.49
C ARG A 16 13.04 2.40 -14.08
N VAL A 17 12.89 1.47 -15.02
CA VAL A 17 12.24 0.18 -14.76
C VAL A 17 13.05 -0.67 -13.78
N ASP A 18 14.38 -0.68 -13.88
CA ASP A 18 15.24 -1.39 -12.92
C ASP A 18 15.05 -0.85 -11.49
N ARG A 19 15.05 0.47 -11.33
CA ARG A 19 14.79 1.13 -10.04
C ARG A 19 13.40 0.79 -9.49
N LEU A 20 12.39 0.66 -10.35
CA LEU A 20 11.06 0.23 -9.92
C LEU A 20 11.11 -1.18 -9.32
N HIS A 21 11.80 -2.13 -9.95
CA HIS A 21 11.97 -3.48 -9.42
C HIS A 21 12.68 -3.47 -8.07
N GLU A 22 13.75 -2.69 -7.92
CA GLU A 22 14.44 -2.50 -6.64
C GLU A 22 13.50 -1.95 -5.55
N GLN A 23 12.65 -0.97 -5.88
CA GLN A 23 11.67 -0.43 -4.92
C GLN A 23 10.63 -1.48 -4.49
N PHE A 24 10.18 -2.34 -5.41
CA PHE A 24 9.30 -3.46 -5.08
C PHE A 24 10.00 -4.51 -4.23
N ASP A 25 11.26 -4.83 -4.49
CA ASP A 25 12.06 -5.74 -3.69
C ASP A 25 12.28 -5.19 -2.27
N LEU A 26 12.57 -3.90 -2.13
CA LEU A 26 12.67 -3.25 -0.82
C LEU A 26 11.35 -3.35 -0.05
N LEU A 27 10.22 -3.01 -0.69
CA LEU A 27 8.89 -3.13 -0.09
C LEU A 27 8.57 -4.58 0.34
N ALA A 28 8.88 -5.54 -0.54
CA ALA A 28 8.65 -6.96 -0.32
C ALA A 28 9.46 -7.52 0.87
N ASN A 29 10.61 -6.93 1.17
CA ASN A 29 11.49 -7.35 2.25
C ASN A 29 11.37 -6.50 3.53
N ALA A 30 10.73 -5.33 3.47
CA ALA A 30 10.60 -4.44 4.63
C ALA A 30 9.64 -4.94 5.71
N ARG A 31 8.77 -5.92 5.40
CA ARG A 31 7.85 -6.53 6.37
C ARG A 31 7.46 -7.94 5.98
N ALA A 32 6.87 -8.65 6.93
CA ALA A 32 6.21 -9.93 6.66
C ALA A 32 4.83 -9.69 6.02
N TRP A 33 4.60 -10.37 4.89
CA TRP A 33 3.34 -10.36 4.16
C TRP A 33 2.54 -11.64 4.44
N ARG A 34 1.22 -11.52 4.59
CA ARG A 34 0.38 -12.66 5.03
C ARG A 34 0.21 -13.74 3.96
N CYS A 35 0.06 -13.33 2.70
CA CYS A 35 -0.30 -14.23 1.60
C CYS A 35 0.65 -14.20 0.41
N GLY A 36 1.86 -13.68 0.63
CA GLY A 36 2.89 -13.53 -0.39
C GLY A 36 3.33 -12.08 -0.52
N LYS A 37 4.58 -11.92 -0.94
CA LYS A 37 5.19 -10.61 -1.19
C LYS A 37 4.52 -9.93 -2.41
N PRO A 38 4.44 -8.60 -2.46
CA PRO A 38 4.05 -7.90 -3.66
C PRO A 38 5.01 -8.24 -4.80
N TRP A 39 4.45 -8.48 -5.97
CA TRP A 39 5.19 -8.91 -7.15
C TRP A 39 4.86 -8.01 -8.35
N ILE A 40 5.88 -7.63 -9.11
CA ILE A 40 5.78 -6.74 -10.26
C ILE A 40 6.45 -7.39 -11.48
N ALA A 41 5.88 -7.16 -12.66
CA ALA A 41 6.45 -7.52 -13.95
C ALA A 41 6.48 -6.33 -14.90
N SER A 42 7.49 -6.31 -15.78
CA SER A 42 7.69 -5.29 -16.81
C SER A 42 8.37 -5.91 -18.04
N SER A 43 8.79 -5.07 -19.00
CA SER A 43 9.60 -5.51 -20.15
C SER A 43 10.96 -6.08 -19.77
N GLU A 44 11.51 -5.69 -18.61
CA GLU A 44 12.83 -6.12 -18.14
C GLU A 44 12.78 -7.43 -17.34
N SER A 45 11.58 -7.95 -17.08
CA SER A 45 11.43 -9.21 -16.36
C SER A 45 11.98 -10.39 -17.17
N ARG A 46 12.74 -11.26 -16.50
CA ARG A 46 13.43 -12.40 -17.13
C ARG A 46 12.80 -13.76 -16.84
N GLY A 47 11.90 -13.83 -15.87
CA GLY A 47 11.18 -15.05 -15.56
C GLY A 47 10.04 -15.29 -16.55
N LEU A 48 9.81 -16.55 -16.91
CA LEU A 48 8.83 -16.91 -17.93
C LEU A 48 7.42 -16.41 -17.55
N PHE A 49 7.01 -16.59 -16.29
CA PHE A 49 5.68 -16.17 -15.85
C PHE A 49 5.51 -14.64 -15.93
N GLU A 50 6.50 -13.89 -15.45
CA GLU A 50 6.53 -12.43 -15.50
C GLU A 50 6.39 -11.92 -16.94
N MET A 51 7.16 -12.51 -17.86
CA MET A 51 7.17 -12.16 -19.27
C MET A 51 5.81 -12.42 -19.92
N GLU A 52 5.25 -13.62 -19.73
CA GLU A 52 3.93 -13.98 -20.27
C GLU A 52 2.82 -13.09 -19.69
N PHE A 53 2.83 -12.90 -18.37
CA PHE A 53 1.86 -12.06 -17.66
C PHE A 53 1.87 -10.63 -18.20
N PHE A 54 3.04 -10.01 -18.28
CA PHE A 54 3.15 -8.63 -18.74
C PHE A 54 2.81 -8.49 -20.22
N ARG A 55 3.18 -9.46 -21.05
CA ARG A 55 2.85 -9.45 -22.48
C ARG A 55 1.35 -9.52 -22.73
N HIS A 56 0.63 -10.40 -22.03
CA HIS A 56 -0.83 -10.49 -22.14
C HIS A 56 -1.49 -9.17 -21.73
N LEU A 57 -1.11 -8.60 -20.58
CA LEU A 57 -1.66 -7.31 -20.15
C LEU A 57 -1.35 -6.16 -21.10
N LYS A 58 -0.13 -6.11 -21.66
CA LYS A 58 0.25 -5.07 -22.62
C LYS A 58 -0.50 -5.21 -23.95
N SER A 59 -0.93 -6.41 -24.31
CA SER A 59 -1.76 -6.64 -25.52
C SER A 59 -3.22 -6.23 -25.34
N GLU A 60 -3.75 -6.35 -24.12
CA GLU A 60 -5.14 -6.01 -23.78
C GLU A 60 -5.31 -4.53 -23.40
N GLU A 61 -4.26 -3.89 -22.89
CA GLU A 61 -4.29 -2.51 -22.40
C GLU A 61 -3.58 -1.51 -23.32
N SER A 62 -3.36 -0.29 -22.81
CA SER A 62 -2.68 0.81 -23.50
C SER A 62 -1.21 0.50 -23.76
N ARG A 63 -0.68 1.06 -24.85
CA ARG A 63 0.77 1.11 -25.15
C ARG A 63 1.59 1.78 -24.05
N GLU A 64 0.95 2.59 -23.21
CA GLU A 64 1.57 3.28 -22.09
C GLU A 64 1.83 2.39 -20.88
N LEU A 65 1.36 1.13 -20.86
CA LEU A 65 1.62 0.21 -19.75
C LEU A 65 3.12 -0.08 -19.63
N SER A 66 3.73 0.34 -18.52
CA SER A 66 5.15 0.18 -18.25
C SER A 66 5.44 -0.99 -17.30
N ALA A 67 4.57 -1.22 -16.33
CA ALA A 67 4.69 -2.35 -15.40
C ALA A 67 3.32 -2.73 -14.83
N ALA A 68 3.16 -3.99 -14.41
CA ALA A 68 1.95 -4.48 -13.78
C ALA A 68 2.26 -5.59 -12.79
N GLY A 69 1.43 -5.74 -11.77
CA GLY A 69 1.68 -6.70 -10.72
C GLY A 69 0.44 -6.96 -9.87
N PHE A 70 0.64 -7.74 -8.81
CA PHE A 70 -0.41 -8.02 -7.86
C PHE A 70 0.14 -8.41 -6.48
N VAL A 71 -0.75 -8.42 -5.49
CA VAL A 71 -0.50 -9.04 -4.18
C VAL A 71 -1.74 -9.79 -3.73
N LYS A 72 -1.55 -10.97 -3.13
CA LYS A 72 -2.64 -11.71 -2.50
C LYS A 72 -2.86 -11.20 -1.08
N MET A 73 -4.11 -11.07 -0.67
CA MET A 73 -4.49 -10.54 0.63
C MET A 73 -5.31 -11.56 1.43
N ALA A 74 -5.14 -11.55 2.75
CA ALA A 74 -6.00 -12.28 3.68
C ALA A 74 -6.37 -11.46 4.92
N GLY A 75 -7.67 -11.16 5.02
CA GLY A 75 -8.36 -10.79 6.26
C GLY A 75 -8.02 -9.43 6.86
N ASP A 76 -7.02 -8.71 6.36
CA ASP A 76 -6.61 -7.41 6.87
C ASP A 76 -6.30 -6.46 5.70
N GLU A 77 -6.87 -5.26 5.78
CA GLU A 77 -6.75 -4.20 4.78
C GLU A 77 -5.39 -3.47 4.84
N THR A 78 -4.56 -3.77 5.84
CA THR A 78 -3.25 -3.09 6.01
C THR A 78 -2.33 -3.34 4.81
N ASP A 79 -2.35 -4.56 4.24
CA ASP A 79 -1.58 -4.89 3.04
C ASP A 79 -2.06 -4.03 1.85
N ALA A 80 -3.38 -3.88 1.69
CA ALA A 80 -3.98 -3.03 0.65
C ALA A 80 -3.59 -1.57 0.81
N LEU A 81 -3.61 -1.06 2.04
CA LEU A 81 -3.29 0.31 2.34
C LEU A 81 -1.81 0.63 2.08
N ILE A 82 -0.90 -0.25 2.49
CA ILE A 82 0.53 -0.08 2.25
C ILE A 82 0.81 -0.04 0.75
N ILE A 83 0.21 -0.94 -0.03
CA ILE A 83 0.33 -0.94 -1.50
C ILE A 83 -0.26 0.33 -2.10
N THR A 84 -1.39 0.82 -1.56
CA THR A 84 -2.04 2.05 -2.03
C THR A 84 -1.15 3.27 -1.83
N ILE A 85 -0.56 3.43 -0.63
CA ILE A 85 0.37 4.53 -0.34
C ILE A 85 1.62 4.41 -1.20
N PHE A 86 2.18 3.20 -1.31
CA PHE A 86 3.37 2.96 -2.13
C PHE A 86 3.15 3.34 -3.60
N LEU A 87 2.04 2.91 -4.21
CA LEU A 87 1.72 3.26 -5.61
C LEU A 87 1.39 4.73 -5.80
N ARG A 88 0.82 5.40 -4.79
CA ARG A 88 0.66 6.86 -4.78
C ARG A 88 2.02 7.53 -4.78
N ASP A 89 2.94 7.10 -3.92
CA ASP A 89 4.28 7.67 -3.81
C ASP A 89 5.07 7.49 -5.11
N LEU A 90 5.02 6.30 -5.73
CA LEU A 90 5.60 6.06 -7.06
C LEU A 90 4.98 6.96 -8.14
N SER A 91 3.65 7.13 -8.10
CA SER A 91 2.94 8.05 -9.00
C SER A 91 3.46 9.48 -8.84
N ALA A 92 3.67 9.95 -7.61
CA ALA A 92 4.19 11.28 -7.32
C ALA A 92 5.66 11.44 -7.75
N GLU A 93 6.52 10.47 -7.37
CA GLU A 93 7.95 10.48 -7.62
C GLU A 93 8.25 10.51 -9.12
N TYR A 94 7.58 9.64 -9.88
CA TYR A 94 7.83 9.52 -11.32
C TYR A 94 6.91 10.38 -12.17
N ARG A 95 5.92 11.06 -11.58
CA ARG A 95 4.87 11.81 -12.29
C ARG A 95 4.16 10.93 -13.33
N ILE A 96 3.80 9.72 -12.90
CA ILE A 96 3.15 8.70 -13.73
C ILE A 96 1.74 8.42 -13.23
N ARG A 97 0.96 7.75 -14.07
CA ARG A 97 -0.33 7.19 -13.65
C ARG A 97 -0.13 5.81 -13.04
N THR A 98 -0.78 5.57 -11.90
CA THR A 98 -0.90 4.22 -11.32
C THR A 98 -2.37 3.86 -11.13
N SER A 99 -2.69 2.58 -11.20
CA SER A 99 -4.05 2.06 -10.99
C SER A 99 -4.00 0.85 -10.10
N ILE A 100 -4.98 0.74 -9.21
CA ILE A 100 -5.20 -0.37 -8.31
C ILE A 100 -6.59 -0.90 -8.62
N ARG A 101 -6.69 -2.22 -8.79
CA ARG A 101 -7.95 -2.93 -9.01
C ARG A 101 -8.12 -4.05 -8.00
N ASP A 102 -9.30 -4.09 -7.43
CA ASP A 102 -9.69 -5.01 -6.38
C ASP A 102 -11.15 -5.43 -6.58
N GLU A 103 -11.36 -6.41 -7.46
CA GLU A 103 -12.71 -6.78 -7.90
C GLU A 103 -13.58 -7.33 -6.77
N ASP A 104 -12.96 -7.92 -5.75
CA ASP A 104 -13.63 -8.54 -4.62
C ASP A 104 -13.84 -7.58 -3.43
N HIS A 105 -13.45 -6.29 -3.55
CA HIS A 105 -13.68 -5.35 -2.45
C HIS A 105 -15.19 -5.18 -2.20
N PRO A 106 -15.67 -5.32 -0.93
CA PRO A 106 -17.08 -5.13 -0.59
C PRO A 106 -17.63 -3.73 -0.87
N LEU A 107 -16.78 -2.70 -0.93
CA LEU A 107 -17.16 -1.34 -1.24
C LEU A 107 -16.80 -1.05 -2.70
N LEU A 108 -17.82 -0.89 -3.56
CA LEU A 108 -17.66 -0.67 -5.00
C LEU A 108 -16.66 0.45 -5.33
N LYS A 109 -16.74 1.56 -4.59
CA LYS A 109 -15.85 2.73 -4.76
C LYS A 109 -14.37 2.47 -4.45
N LEU A 110 -14.06 1.37 -3.76
CA LEU A 110 -12.68 0.98 -3.42
C LEU A 110 -12.19 -0.18 -4.29
N ARG A 111 -13.01 -0.69 -5.22
CA ARG A 111 -12.58 -1.68 -6.21
C ARG A 111 -11.61 -1.12 -7.23
N ARG A 112 -11.58 0.20 -7.38
CA ARG A 112 -10.63 0.88 -8.26
C ARG A 112 -10.15 2.17 -7.62
N LEU A 113 -8.84 2.33 -7.58
CA LEU A 113 -8.18 3.57 -7.21
C LEU A 113 -7.15 3.90 -8.28
N ASP A 114 -7.23 5.10 -8.84
CA ASP A 114 -6.27 5.60 -9.81
C ASP A 114 -5.53 6.78 -9.17
N PHE A 115 -4.23 6.88 -9.40
CA PHE A 115 -3.43 8.06 -9.07
C PHE A 115 -2.79 8.63 -10.31
N ASP A 116 -2.72 9.95 -10.37
CA ASP A 116 -1.96 10.70 -11.36
C ASP A 116 -1.10 11.73 -10.62
N ALA A 117 0.22 11.66 -10.84
CA ALA A 117 1.22 12.45 -10.11
C ALA A 117 0.99 12.49 -8.58
N GLY A 118 0.56 11.38 -7.99
CA GLY A 118 0.31 11.26 -6.55
C GLY A 118 -1.02 11.85 -6.06
N ARG A 119 -1.95 12.15 -6.96
CA ARG A 119 -3.30 12.68 -6.67
C ARG A 119 -4.38 11.76 -7.19
N LEU A 120 -5.51 11.74 -6.48
CA LEU A 120 -6.72 11.07 -6.95
C LEU A 120 -7.32 11.83 -8.14
N PRO A 121 -8.25 11.23 -8.93
CA PRO A 121 -8.82 11.88 -10.13
C PRO A 121 -9.51 13.23 -9.86
N GLY A 122 -9.89 13.52 -8.62
CA GLY A 122 -10.43 14.81 -8.18
C GLY A 122 -9.40 15.83 -7.71
N GLY A 123 -8.09 15.56 -7.88
CA GLY A 123 -6.99 16.42 -7.43
C GLY A 123 -6.66 16.33 -5.93
N GLN A 124 -7.46 15.59 -5.16
CA GLN A 124 -7.27 15.39 -3.71
C GLN A 124 -6.07 14.51 -3.41
N SER A 125 -5.43 14.75 -2.26
CA SER A 125 -4.44 13.81 -1.71
C SER A 125 -5.15 12.58 -1.12
N LEU A 126 -4.42 11.45 -1.04
CA LEU A 126 -4.93 10.25 -0.39
C LEU A 126 -5.19 10.51 1.10
N GLU A 127 -4.30 11.27 1.74
CA GLU A 127 -4.37 11.63 3.16
C GLU A 127 -5.65 12.41 3.48
N GLU A 128 -6.05 13.37 2.65
CA GLU A 128 -7.32 14.10 2.84
C GLU A 128 -8.54 13.18 2.86
N VAL A 129 -8.50 12.10 2.08
CA VAL A 129 -9.57 11.10 2.04
C VAL A 129 -9.50 10.17 3.25
N LEU A 130 -8.29 9.75 3.64
CA LEU A 130 -8.07 8.86 4.78
C LEU A 130 -8.25 9.55 6.14
N ALA A 131 -7.95 10.85 6.27
CA ALA A 131 -8.02 11.65 7.51
C ALA A 131 -9.41 11.70 8.15
N LYS A 132 -10.41 11.09 7.51
CA LYS A 132 -11.76 10.91 8.06
C LYS A 132 -11.89 9.69 8.97
N ARG A 133 -11.01 8.69 8.89
CA ARG A 133 -11.14 7.42 9.65
C ARG A 133 -9.78 6.78 9.98
N PRO A 134 -9.62 6.20 11.19
CA PRO A 134 -8.47 5.36 11.47
C PRO A 134 -8.54 4.04 10.69
N VAL A 135 -7.37 3.51 10.37
CA VAL A 135 -7.18 2.19 9.77
C VAL A 135 -7.01 1.20 10.91
N ILE A 136 -7.73 0.09 10.89
CA ILE A 136 -7.73 -0.89 11.98
C ILE A 136 -7.07 -2.17 11.48
N LYS A 137 -5.95 -2.53 12.11
CA LYS A 137 -5.26 -3.80 11.94
C LYS A 137 -5.58 -4.73 13.09
N LYS A 138 -5.97 -5.98 12.78
CA LYS A 138 -6.20 -7.03 13.78
C LYS A 138 -5.06 -8.04 13.77
N VAL A 139 -4.46 -8.28 14.93
CA VAL A 139 -3.34 -9.20 15.14
C VAL A 139 -3.60 -10.00 16.40
N GLU A 140 -3.72 -11.32 16.29
CA GLU A 140 -3.85 -12.23 17.45
C GLU A 140 -4.95 -11.84 18.46
N GLY A 141 -6.07 -11.29 17.97
CA GLY A 141 -7.18 -10.82 18.81
C GLY A 141 -7.07 -9.36 19.25
N GLU A 142 -5.88 -8.77 19.17
CA GLU A 142 -5.61 -7.36 19.46
C GLU A 142 -5.87 -6.45 18.25
N ARG A 143 -6.15 -5.18 18.56
CA ARG A 143 -6.43 -4.13 17.55
C ARG A 143 -5.37 -3.04 17.62
N ILE A 144 -4.68 -2.84 16.50
CA ILE A 144 -3.80 -1.68 16.28
C ILE A 144 -4.58 -0.68 15.43
N LEU A 145 -4.67 0.56 15.88
CA LEU A 145 -5.25 1.68 15.13
C LEU A 145 -4.13 2.51 14.52
N PHE A 146 -4.20 2.79 13.22
CA PHE A 146 -3.33 3.73 12.53
C PHE A 146 -4.12 4.97 12.12
N TYR A 147 -3.58 6.14 12.41
CA TYR A 147 -4.17 7.43 12.11
C TYR A 147 -3.28 8.13 11.08
N PRO A 148 -3.81 8.48 9.91
CA PRO A 148 -3.03 9.16 8.88
C PRO A 148 -2.63 10.57 9.33
N PRO A 149 -1.60 11.16 8.71
CA PRO A 149 -1.26 12.57 8.89
C PRO A 149 -2.51 13.44 8.71
N THR A 150 -2.61 14.52 9.50
CA THR A 150 -3.78 15.43 9.56
C THR A 150 -5.07 14.86 10.15
N PHE A 151 -5.13 13.57 10.52
CA PHE A 151 -6.27 13.02 11.25
C PHE A 151 -6.47 13.72 12.60
N ARG A 152 -7.69 14.20 12.85
CA ARG A 152 -8.07 14.81 14.12
C ARG A 152 -8.96 13.85 14.91
N LEU A 153 -8.47 13.40 16.07
CA LEU A 153 -9.25 12.55 16.99
C LEU A 153 -10.46 13.33 17.53
N HIS A 154 -10.23 14.60 17.87
CA HIS A 154 -11.25 15.59 18.22
C HIS A 154 -10.90 16.93 17.55
N SER A 155 -11.89 17.80 17.37
CA SER A 155 -11.75 19.08 16.66
C SER A 155 -10.61 19.98 17.18
N MET A 156 -10.25 19.82 18.45
CA MET A 156 -9.25 20.61 19.17
C MET A 156 -7.82 20.03 19.13
N SER A 157 -7.63 18.80 18.62
CA SER A 157 -6.28 18.22 18.54
C SER A 157 -5.49 18.86 17.40
N PRO A 158 -4.22 19.28 17.63
CA PRO A 158 -3.38 19.75 16.54
C PRO A 158 -3.15 18.60 15.55
N PRO A 159 -3.20 18.86 14.23
CA PRO A 159 -2.84 17.85 13.24
C PRO A 159 -1.35 17.48 13.40
N SER A 160 -1.05 16.18 13.38
CA SER A 160 0.33 15.70 13.29
C SER A 160 0.74 15.56 11.83
N PRO A 161 1.99 15.93 11.46
CA PRO A 161 2.55 15.60 10.15
C PRO A 161 2.91 14.11 10.02
N GLU A 162 2.96 13.38 11.14
CA GLU A 162 3.35 11.96 11.20
C GLU A 162 2.15 11.04 11.31
N TRP A 163 2.35 9.75 11.01
CA TRP A 163 1.38 8.70 11.30
C TRP A 163 1.33 8.45 12.80
N ALA A 164 0.13 8.46 13.39
CA ALA A 164 -0.04 8.00 14.77
C ALA A 164 -0.48 6.54 14.79
N TYR A 165 -0.08 5.80 15.81
CA TYR A 165 -0.61 4.46 16.06
C TYR A 165 -1.01 4.28 17.51
N ALA A 166 -2.02 3.44 17.76
CA ALA A 166 -2.48 3.11 19.09
C ALA A 166 -2.74 1.61 19.24
N LEU A 167 -2.26 1.04 20.34
CA LEU A 167 -2.46 -0.35 20.76
C LEU A 167 -2.35 -0.46 22.27
N CYS A 168 -3.10 -1.35 22.91
CA CYS A 168 -2.99 -1.64 24.35
C CYS A 168 -3.02 -0.39 25.26
N GLY A 169 -3.79 0.65 24.89
CA GLY A 169 -3.86 1.93 25.61
C GLY A 169 -2.66 2.87 25.41
N ILE A 170 -1.64 2.46 24.67
CA ILE A 170 -0.47 3.27 24.30
C ILE A 170 -0.74 3.97 22.96
N ARG A 171 -0.23 5.20 22.83
CA ARG A 171 -0.22 5.94 21.56
C ARG A 171 1.17 6.51 21.28
N ALA A 172 1.62 6.38 20.04
CA ALA A 172 2.89 6.91 19.58
C ALA A 172 2.79 7.35 18.10
N TYR A 173 3.90 7.87 17.56
CA TYR A 173 3.98 8.44 16.23
C TYR A 173 5.18 7.87 15.47
N ALA A 174 5.07 7.80 14.15
CA ALA A 174 6.17 7.46 13.26
C ALA A 174 6.04 8.22 11.92
N PRO A 175 7.16 8.53 11.24
CA PRO A 175 7.14 9.25 9.97
C PRO A 175 6.31 8.58 8.88
N THR A 176 6.34 7.25 8.80
CA THR A 176 5.61 6.47 7.78
C THR A 176 4.66 5.45 8.39
N LEU A 177 3.63 5.03 7.62
CA LEU A 177 2.76 3.92 8.02
C LEU A 177 3.54 2.63 8.27
N LEU A 178 4.59 2.38 7.47
CA LEU A 178 5.39 1.17 7.59
C LEU A 178 6.17 1.11 8.90
N GLU A 179 6.81 2.22 9.28
CA GLU A 179 7.49 2.34 10.58
C GLU A 179 6.50 2.27 11.74
N ALA A 180 5.34 2.93 11.61
CA ALA A 180 4.27 2.85 12.60
C ALA A 180 3.83 1.39 12.80
N GLU A 181 3.68 0.63 11.72
CA GLU A 181 3.34 -0.79 11.77
C GLU A 181 4.44 -1.62 12.43
N GLN A 182 5.70 -1.42 12.05
CA GLN A 182 6.84 -2.14 12.61
C GLN A 182 6.97 -1.93 14.12
N GLU A 183 6.90 -0.67 14.59
CA GLU A 183 6.99 -0.36 16.03
C GLU A 183 5.77 -0.88 16.80
N ALA A 184 4.56 -0.76 16.25
CA ALA A 184 3.37 -1.33 16.89
C ALA A 184 3.45 -2.86 17.03
N LEU A 185 3.92 -3.57 16.00
CA LEU A 185 4.11 -5.03 16.06
C LEU A 185 5.22 -5.43 17.05
N LYS A 186 6.29 -4.64 17.13
CA LYS A 186 7.37 -4.85 18.11
C LYS A 186 6.86 -4.70 19.55
N ILE A 187 6.07 -3.67 19.83
CA ILE A 187 5.43 -3.46 21.14
C ILE A 187 4.49 -4.63 21.47
N LEU A 188 3.64 -5.04 20.52
CA LEU A 188 2.71 -6.16 20.72
C LEU A 188 3.44 -7.46 21.04
N ARG A 189 4.51 -7.78 20.29
CA ARG A 189 5.38 -8.92 20.60
C ARG A 189 5.99 -8.80 22.00
N GLY A 190 6.47 -7.61 22.38
CA GLY A 190 7.00 -7.34 23.71
C GLY A 190 6.00 -7.67 24.83
N PHE A 191 4.74 -7.27 24.67
CA PHE A 191 3.68 -7.62 25.63
C PHE A 191 3.39 -9.13 25.68
N GLY A 192 3.43 -9.83 24.55
CA GLY A 192 3.29 -11.28 24.52
C GLY A 192 4.33 -12.02 25.36
N HIS A 193 5.56 -11.50 25.46
CA HIS A 193 6.63 -12.09 26.30
C HIS A 193 6.47 -11.76 27.80
N LEU A 194 5.68 -10.75 28.16
CA LEU A 194 5.43 -10.37 29.56
C LEU A 194 4.25 -11.14 30.17
N ALA A 195 3.41 -11.76 29.33
CA ALA A 195 2.25 -12.55 29.75
C ALA A 195 2.57 -14.05 29.97
N THR A 196 3.84 -14.44 29.79
CA THR A 196 4.40 -15.78 30.09
C THR A 196 5.30 -15.71 31.31
#